data_AF-A0A1I2R515-F1
#
_entry.id   AF-A0A1I2R515-F1
#
_cell.length_a   1.000
_cell.length_b   1.000
_cell.length_c   1.000
_cell.angle_alpha   90.00
_cell.angle_beta   90.00
_cell.angle_gamma   90.00
#
_symmetry.space_group_name_H-M   'P 1'
#
loop_
_entity.id
_entity.type
_entity.pdbx_description
1 polymer ?
#
loop_
_entity_poly.entity_id
_entity_poly.type
_entity_poly.pdbx_seq_one_letter_code
_entity_poly.pdbx_strand_id
1 'polypeptide(L)' 'MTISAKTSTEELIKQVMEEHTCSYEEAIRLLMKVAQNRDND' A
#
# COMPACT_ATOMS: atom_id res chain seq x y z
N MET A 1 4.21 15.27 13.07
CA MET A 1 4.25 14.24 12.02
C MET A 1 3.66 14.87 10.77
N THR A 2 4.51 15.47 9.94
CA THR A 2 4.09 15.97 8.63
C THR A 2 4.00 14.74 7.73
N ILE A 3 2.79 14.41 7.26
CA ILE A 3 2.62 13.46 6.17
C ILE A 3 3.18 14.17 4.93
N SER A 4 4.51 14.14 4.80
CA SER A 4 5.19 14.61 3.59
C SER A 4 4.69 13.76 2.45
N ALA A 5 4.35 14.40 1.32
CA ALA A 5 3.84 13.79 0.09
C ALA A 5 4.86 12.86 -0.62
N LYS A 6 5.70 12.19 0.15
CA LYS A 6 6.85 11.40 -0.27
C LYS A 6 6.95 10.11 0.54
N THR A 7 5.83 9.56 1.00
CA THR A 7 5.80 8.15 1.40
C THR A 7 6.14 7.36 0.14
N SER A 8 7.38 6.87 0.07
CA SER A 8 7.82 6.07 -1.08
C SER A 8 6.92 4.84 -1.16
N THR A 9 6.62 4.37 -2.38
CA THR A 9 5.83 3.13 -2.58
C THR A 9 6.35 1.99 -1.72
N GLU A 10 7.67 1.93 -1.50
CA GLU A 10 8.33 0.96 -0.62
C GLU A 10 7.92 1.07 0.86
N GLU A 11 7.75 2.28 1.40
CA GLU A 11 7.29 2.46 2.79
C GLU A 11 5.84 2.04 2.94
N LEU A 12 5.02 2.34 1.94
CA LEU A 12 3.63 1.89 1.86
C LEU A 12 3.55 0.36 1.82
N ILE A 13 4.40 -0.29 1.02
CA ILE A 13 4.43 -1.75 0.94
C ILE A 13 4.88 -2.35 2.28
N LYS A 14 5.92 -1.79 2.92
CA LYS A 14 6.36 -2.26 4.25
C LYS A 14 5.24 -2.14 5.29
N GLN A 15 4.55 -1.00 5.32
CA GLN A 15 3.45 -0.80 6.26
C GLN A 15 2.33 -1.82 6.05
N VAL A 16 1.94 -2.07 4.79
CA VAL A 16 0.91 -3.08 4.47
C VAL A 16 1.37 -4.48 4.85
N MET A 17 2.65 -4.82 4.62
CA MET A 17 3.21 -6.11 5.04
C MET A 17 3.16 -6.29 6.55
N GLU A 18 3.49 -5.25 7.33
CA GLU A 18 3.44 -5.29 8.79
C GLU A 18 2.01 -5.35 9.32
N GLU A 19 1.09 -4.52 8.81
CA GLU A 19 -0.31 -4.47 9.24
C GLU A 19 -1.07 -5.76 8.91
N HIS A 20 -0.83 -6.36 7.74
CA HIS A 20 -1.51 -7.57 7.29
C HIS A 20 -0.69 -8.85 7.50
N THR A 21 0.51 -8.75 8.08
CA THR A 21 1.44 -9.87 8.28
C THR A 21 1.59 -10.73 7.00
N CYS A 22 1.79 -10.07 5.86
CA CYS A 22 1.75 -10.70 4.54
C CYS A 22 3.08 -10.55 3.77
N SER A 23 3.25 -11.36 2.72
CA SER A 23 4.41 -11.28 1.84
C SER A 23 4.37 -10.04 0.95
N TYR A 24 5.52 -9.61 0.45
CA TYR A 24 5.65 -8.46 -0.45
C TYR A 24 4.72 -8.53 -1.67
N GLU A 25 4.59 -9.70 -2.29
CA GLU A 25 3.67 -9.90 -3.43
C GLU A 25 2.19 -9.74 -3.05
N GLU A 26 1.80 -10.21 -1.86
CA GLU A 26 0.43 -10.04 -1.34
C GLU A 26 0.15 -8.58 -1.02
N ALA A 27 1.11 -7.86 -0.43
CA ALA A 27 1.00 -6.44 -0.17
C ALA A 27 0.81 -5.63 -1.47
N ILE A 28 1.52 -5.97 -2.55
CA ILE A 28 1.31 -5.35 -3.87
C ILE A 28 -0.08 -5.65 -4.41
N ARG A 29 -0.56 -6.91 -4.32
CA ARG A 29 -1.92 -7.26 -4.78
C ARG A 29 -2.99 -6.48 -4.04
N LEU A 30 -2.83 -6.31 -2.72
CA LEU A 30 -3.74 -5.51 -1.90
C LEU A 30 -3.74 -4.04 -2.36
N LEU A 31 -2.56 -3.45 -2.56
CA LEU A 31 -2.42 -2.07 -3.05
C LEU A 31 -3.03 -1.89 -4.45
N MET A 32 -2.83 -2.85 -5.36
CA MET A 32 -3.43 -2.82 -6.69
C MET A 32 -4.97 -2.93 -6.65
N LYS A 33 -5.51 -3.75 -5.75
CA LYS A 33 -6.96 -3.89 -5.56
C LYS A 33 -7.58 -2.59 -5.05
N VAL A 34 -6.91 -1.91 -4.12
CA VAL A 34 -7.35 -0.59 -3.61
C VAL A 34 -7.30 0.47 -4.72
N ALA A 35 -6.25 0.48 -5.54
CA ALA A 35 -6.12 1.41 -6.66
C ALA A 35 -7.23 1.19 -7.72
N GLN A 36 -7.50 -0.06 -8.10
CA GLN A 36 -8.55 -0.39 -9.07
C GLN A 36 -9.96 -0.03 -8.59
N ASN A 37 -10.23 -0.14 -7.28
CA ASN A 37 -11.52 0.27 -6.71
C ASN A 37 -11.71 1.79 -6.71
N ARG A 38 -10.65 2.59 -6.82
CA ARG A 38 -10.70 4.05 -6.76
C ARG A 38 -11.01 4.69 -8.11
N ASP A 39 -10.89 3.96 -9.21
CA ASP A 39 -11.27 4.39 -10.56
C ASP A 39 -12.76 4.12 -10.89
N ASN A 40 -13.54 3.55 -9.96
CA ASN A 40 -14.97 3.26 -10.14
C ASN A 40 -15.92 4.19 -9.37
N ASP A 41 -15.44 5.33 -8.85
CA ASP A 41 -16.26 6.39 -8.22
C ASP A 41 -16.17 7.71 -9.00
#